data_AF-A0A9D5ETI5-F1
#
_entry.id   AF-A0A9D5ETI5-F1
#
_cell.length_a   1.000
_cell.length_b   1.000
_cell.length_c   1.000
_cell.angle_alpha   90.00
_cell.angle_beta   90.00
_cell.angle_gamma   90.00
#
_symmetry.space_group_name_H-M   'P 1'
#
loop_
_entity.id
_entity.type
_entity.pdbx_description
1 polymer ?
#
loop_
_entity_poly.entity_id
_entity_poly.type
_entity_poly.pdbx_seq_one_letter_code
_entity_poly.pdbx_strand_id
1 'polypeptide(L)'
;MSQDSNDAKDRLHELGVSIAHGGSDFPDDAHNGKGHLSIQTSGYKEANLDQILPILHDLVETFELEFLGSVSDEHLRHLVGLKNILSLQLNHKPITDAGLRHLAGLTCLRVLELRSLPITSAGIKHLAGLPHLLEAGIKHLAGLPHLLELDLWRTQVDDDALDVLSQFPELKVLKLTDCPVTDRGLEKLASLTKFHTLDLSGTQVKGPGLVVLKEFPELWSLDLGGLPLVDRDVEPIRHLTKLSSLDLNDTRIGDEGAGWLAGLHALSWLHLSGTQIGDDALRHIAKCSGLWTLSLSRTKVTGAGLAHLPENLSALWLTGVNLNESDIAHLGHLKSLRTLTIDEQILNDAILTQLRRMHMARCQTHEEGVAGFARLPSCPLCNDVIASDSPVYYARPFAMDAEFYSLVERPIHWDCYARWERRPQFARLYFQANVAAMEHNQFWGVARCDDRVMLTINPGQYVREIEVLLAETGSAFRISVDDWQDWLDGEWYEGCRHEVEREALAPLIAAWKEELPTPEAVAETAGYRDGEQEEVDRSPAVERISYEFACENLAKRAADKGMACPHCGEFSNDYEYRRVESVSLDGPQSCLFCKACEKEFGPDEV
;
A
#
# COMPACT_ATOMS: atom_id res chain seq x y z
N MET A 1 -12.40 21.68 19.43
CA MET A 1 -11.10 21.35 20.07
C MET A 1 -10.87 22.34 21.20
N SER A 2 -10.27 21.96 22.33
CA SER A 2 -9.98 22.90 23.42
C SER A 2 -8.84 23.83 23.00
N GLN A 3 -8.90 25.09 23.44
CA GLN A 3 -7.86 26.08 23.17
C GLN A 3 -6.48 25.63 23.68
N ASP A 4 -6.46 24.90 24.80
CA ASP A 4 -5.25 24.34 25.42
C ASP A 4 -4.57 23.27 24.55
N SER A 5 -5.33 22.45 23.81
CA SER A 5 -4.73 21.42 22.94
C SER A 5 -4.09 22.03 21.69
N ASN A 6 -4.68 23.09 21.14
CA ASN A 6 -4.07 23.82 20.02
C ASN A 6 -2.76 24.49 20.46
N ASP A 7 -2.73 25.12 21.64
CA ASP A 7 -1.51 25.70 22.21
C ASP A 7 -0.42 24.64 22.43
N ALA A 8 -0.79 23.45 22.91
CA ALA A 8 0.13 22.33 23.06
C ALA A 8 0.73 21.88 21.72
N LYS A 9 -0.08 21.80 20.65
CA LYS A 9 0.40 21.47 19.29
C LYS A 9 1.35 22.53 18.75
N ASP A 10 1.05 23.81 18.95
CA ASP A 10 1.91 24.91 18.53
C ASP A 10 3.28 24.85 19.26
N ARG A 11 3.27 24.62 20.58
CA ARG A 11 4.49 24.44 21.38
C ARG A 11 5.30 23.21 20.95
N LEU A 12 4.65 22.11 20.59
CA LEU A 12 5.32 20.92 20.05
C LEU A 12 5.97 21.21 18.69
N HIS A 13 5.28 21.93 17.81
CA HIS A 13 5.80 22.33 16.51
C HIS A 13 7.02 23.27 16.64
N GLU A 14 7.00 24.22 17.58
CA GLU A 14 8.16 25.07 17.90
C GLU A 14 9.39 24.28 18.37
N LEU A 15 9.16 23.13 19.03
CA LEU A 15 10.22 22.21 19.46
C LEU A 15 10.63 21.21 18.37
N GLY A 16 10.12 21.35 17.15
CA GLY A 16 10.47 20.51 16.00
C GLY A 16 9.84 19.12 16.04
N VAL A 17 8.70 18.97 16.72
CA VAL A 17 7.92 17.72 16.73
C VAL A 17 6.96 17.72 15.55
N SER A 18 7.00 16.66 14.75
CA SER A 18 6.07 16.47 13.64
C SER A 18 4.77 15.87 14.17
N ILE A 19 3.66 16.44 13.73
CA ILE A 19 2.32 16.04 14.09
C ILE A 19 1.55 15.76 12.81
N ALA A 20 1.28 14.48 12.53
CA ALA A 20 0.46 14.06 11.40
C ALA A 20 -0.93 13.63 11.89
N HIS A 21 -1.95 13.85 11.08
CA HIS A 21 -3.26 13.22 11.30
C HIS A 21 -3.22 11.90 10.52
N GLY A 22 -3.16 10.78 11.23
CA GLY A 22 -2.87 9.47 10.64
C GLY A 22 -4.03 8.90 9.83
N GLY A 23 -3.71 8.34 8.66
CA GLY A 23 -4.52 7.37 7.93
C GLY A 23 -4.37 5.97 8.55
N SER A 24 -5.46 5.21 8.54
CA SER A 24 -5.74 4.03 9.36
C SER A 24 -4.91 2.77 9.02
N ASP A 25 -4.07 2.33 9.95
CA ASP A 25 -3.56 0.93 10.03
C ASP A 25 -4.03 0.21 11.31
N PHE A 26 -5.02 0.76 12.01
CA PHE A 26 -5.57 0.15 13.22
C PHE A 26 -6.65 -0.90 12.93
N PRO A 27 -6.86 -1.87 13.85
CA PRO A 27 -8.10 -2.63 13.89
C PRO A 27 -9.29 -1.66 14.05
N ASP A 28 -10.40 -1.90 13.34
CA ASP A 28 -11.63 -1.08 13.40
C ASP A 28 -12.09 -0.73 14.83
N ASP A 29 -11.78 -1.60 15.80
CA ASP A 29 -12.12 -1.47 17.22
C ASP A 29 -11.24 -0.49 18.03
N ALA A 30 -10.11 -0.05 17.47
CA ALA A 30 -9.21 0.93 18.09
C ALA A 30 -9.62 2.38 17.76
N HIS A 31 -10.44 2.56 16.73
CA HIS A 31 -11.00 3.85 16.35
C HIS A 31 -12.16 4.22 17.28
N ASN A 32 -11.94 5.22 18.14
CA ASN A 32 -13.02 5.85 18.91
C ASN A 32 -13.83 6.87 18.07
N GLY A 33 -13.75 6.78 16.73
CA GLY A 33 -14.41 7.69 15.79
C GLY A 33 -13.85 9.13 15.78
N LYS A 34 -12.70 9.38 16.41
CA LYS A 34 -11.99 10.67 16.39
C LYS A 34 -10.66 10.50 15.67
N GLY A 35 -10.30 11.44 14.79
CA GLY A 35 -9.03 11.42 14.06
C GLY A 35 -7.83 11.24 15.01
N HIS A 36 -6.88 10.42 14.60
CA HIS A 36 -5.70 10.06 15.40
C HIS A 36 -4.54 10.99 15.08
N LEU A 37 -3.81 11.40 16.11
CA LEU A 37 -2.62 12.22 15.98
C LEU A 37 -1.38 11.31 16.03
N SER A 38 -0.53 11.31 15.03
CA SER A 38 0.79 10.67 15.09
C SER A 38 1.83 11.70 15.46
N ILE A 39 2.50 11.49 16.58
CA ILE A 39 3.56 12.36 17.07
C ILE A 39 4.89 11.64 16.87
N GLN A 40 5.67 12.16 15.91
CA GLN A 40 7.03 11.71 15.69
C GLN A 40 7.99 12.75 16.25
N THR A 41 8.86 12.32 17.17
CA THR A 41 9.99 13.15 17.59
C THR A 41 11.07 13.06 16.51
N SER A 42 10.80 13.67 15.35
CA SER A 42 11.62 13.64 14.13
C SER A 42 12.31 14.98 13.94
N GLY A 43 13.53 15.12 14.47
CA GLY A 43 14.33 16.31 14.24
C GLY A 43 15.76 15.95 13.88
N TYR A 44 16.29 16.52 12.79
CA TYR A 44 17.73 16.61 12.53
C TYR A 44 18.49 17.41 13.62
N LYS A 45 17.78 17.98 14.59
CA LYS A 45 18.29 18.52 15.85
C LYS A 45 17.84 17.60 16.99
N GLU A 46 18.73 17.34 17.95
CA GLU A 46 18.40 16.58 19.16
C GLU A 46 17.20 17.23 19.88
N ALA A 47 16.04 16.61 19.76
CA ALA A 47 14.82 17.04 20.41
C ALA A 47 14.98 16.81 21.93
N ASN A 48 14.79 17.85 22.74
CA ASN A 48 14.92 17.72 24.19
C ASN A 48 13.65 17.06 24.76
N LEU A 49 13.71 15.74 24.97
CA LEU A 49 12.58 14.95 25.46
C LEU A 49 12.09 15.39 26.85
N ASP A 50 12.96 15.94 27.71
CA ASP A 50 12.54 16.49 29.01
C ASP A 50 11.66 17.74 28.86
N GLN A 51 11.73 18.45 27.73
CA GLN A 51 10.85 19.57 27.41
C GLN A 51 9.58 19.12 26.68
N ILE A 52 9.70 18.15 25.78
CA ILE A 52 8.62 17.71 24.90
C ILE A 52 7.59 16.83 25.63
N LEU A 53 8.06 15.81 26.34
CA LEU A 53 7.16 14.79 26.91
C LEU A 53 6.15 15.33 27.92
N PRO A 54 6.49 16.34 28.77
CA PRO A 54 5.49 16.96 29.64
C PRO A 54 4.34 17.64 28.90
N ILE A 55 4.57 18.17 27.69
CA ILE A 55 3.54 18.89 26.90
C ILE A 55 2.44 17.94 26.44
N LEU A 56 2.74 16.65 26.28
CA LEU A 56 1.79 15.64 25.85
C LEU A 56 0.59 15.49 26.80
N HIS A 57 0.72 15.89 28.07
CA HIS A 57 -0.38 15.91 29.04
C HIS A 57 -1.45 16.96 28.73
N ASP A 58 -1.09 18.00 27.98
CA ASP A 58 -1.99 19.09 27.60
C ASP A 58 -2.85 18.72 26.37
N LEU A 59 -2.52 17.63 25.68
CA LEU A 59 -3.28 17.12 24.52
C LEU A 59 -4.58 16.44 24.97
N VAL A 60 -5.68 16.74 24.30
CA VAL A 60 -6.99 16.11 24.60
C VAL A 60 -7.28 14.94 23.66
N GLU A 61 -6.77 15.01 22.45
CA GLU A 61 -6.90 14.00 21.41
C GLU A 61 -6.06 12.77 21.75
N THR A 62 -6.56 11.62 21.32
CA THR A 62 -5.78 10.39 21.37
C THR A 62 -4.70 10.37 20.30
N PHE A 63 -3.53 9.86 20.65
CA PHE A 63 -2.37 9.90 19.77
C PHE A 63 -1.50 8.66 19.84
N GLU A 64 -0.67 8.52 18.82
CA GLU A 64 0.41 7.56 18.68
C GLU A 64 1.73 8.25 18.96
N LEU A 65 2.61 7.55 19.66
CA LEU A 65 3.92 8.07 20.00
C LEU A 65 5.01 7.14 19.47
N GLU A 66 5.78 7.65 18.52
CA GLU A 66 6.96 6.99 17.97
C GLU A 66 8.22 7.83 18.24
N PHE A 67 9.26 7.15 18.74
CA PHE A 67 10.57 7.76 18.94
C PHE A 67 11.52 7.36 17.81
N LEU A 68 11.75 8.24 16.84
CA LEU A 68 12.81 8.04 15.85
C LEU A 68 14.20 8.15 16.47
N GLY A 69 14.37 9.06 17.44
CA GLY A 69 15.61 9.28 18.18
C GLY A 69 15.87 8.30 19.33
N SER A 70 16.96 8.51 20.07
CA SER A 70 17.28 7.72 21.27
C SER A 70 16.34 8.09 22.43
N VAL A 71 15.80 7.09 23.12
CA VAL A 71 15.00 7.24 24.35
C VAL A 71 15.50 6.23 25.38
N SER A 72 15.48 6.62 26.66
CA SER A 72 15.98 5.81 27.79
C SER A 72 14.94 5.72 28.89
N ASP A 73 15.16 4.84 29.88
CA ASP A 73 14.25 4.63 31.01
C ASP A 73 13.86 5.93 31.73
N GLU A 74 14.81 6.86 31.88
CA GLU A 74 14.60 8.15 32.54
C GLU A 74 13.61 9.05 31.80
N HIS A 75 13.49 8.92 30.49
CA HIS A 75 12.54 9.71 29.70
C HIS A 75 11.11 9.19 29.87
N LEU A 76 10.93 7.87 30.02
CA LEU A 76 9.61 7.25 30.16
C LEU A 76 8.86 7.70 31.42
N ARG A 77 9.56 8.23 32.44
CA ARG A 77 8.94 8.79 33.65
C ARG A 77 7.93 9.90 33.35
N HIS A 78 8.09 10.63 32.25
CA HIS A 78 7.20 11.71 31.84
C HIS A 78 5.88 11.22 31.24
N LEU A 79 5.81 9.95 30.82
CA LEU A 79 4.60 9.37 30.25
C LEU A 79 3.59 8.94 31.32
N VAL A 80 4.01 8.87 32.58
CA VAL A 80 3.19 8.39 33.69
C VAL A 80 1.89 9.18 33.78
N GLY A 81 0.76 8.48 33.66
CA GLY A 81 -0.57 9.06 33.82
C GLY A 81 -1.20 9.63 32.55
N LEU A 82 -0.52 9.55 31.40
CA LEU A 82 -1.12 9.87 30.11
C LEU A 82 -2.25 8.89 29.78
N LYS A 83 -3.43 9.43 29.45
CA LYS A 83 -4.66 8.65 29.19
C LYS A 83 -5.10 8.72 27.73
N ASN A 84 -4.32 9.36 26.89
CA ASN A 84 -4.61 9.64 25.50
C ASN A 84 -3.64 8.92 24.54
N ILE A 85 -2.59 8.27 25.05
CA ILE A 85 -1.74 7.41 24.22
C ILE A 85 -2.50 6.12 23.89
N LEU A 86 -2.67 5.82 22.60
CA LEU A 86 -3.25 4.56 22.10
C LEU A 86 -2.19 3.59 21.60
N SER A 87 -1.12 4.11 21.00
CA SER A 87 0.01 3.33 20.48
C SER A 87 1.32 3.92 20.98
N LEU A 88 2.22 3.05 21.43
CA LEU A 88 3.56 3.43 21.88
C LEU A 88 4.59 2.50 21.24
N GLN A 89 5.47 3.08 20.42
CA GLN A 89 6.56 2.36 19.77
C GLN A 89 7.90 2.71 20.41
N LEU A 90 8.55 1.71 21.02
CA LEU A 90 9.84 1.84 21.68
C LEU A 90 10.93 0.99 21.02
N ASN A 91 10.74 0.57 19.77
CA ASN A 91 11.58 -0.40 19.07
C ASN A 91 13.07 0.00 19.00
N HIS A 92 13.96 -0.97 19.24
CA HIS A 92 15.42 -0.84 19.12
C HIS A 92 16.03 0.26 20.01
N LYS A 93 15.50 0.44 21.23
CA LYS A 93 15.95 1.46 22.18
C LYS A 93 16.63 0.84 23.42
N PRO A 94 17.47 1.59 24.15
CA PRO A 94 18.08 1.12 25.40
C PRO A 94 17.10 1.19 26.59
N ILE A 95 15.89 0.66 26.43
CA ILE A 95 14.87 0.60 27.48
C ILE A 95 14.96 -0.75 28.20
N THR A 96 15.04 -0.73 29.53
CA THR A 96 15.15 -1.93 30.37
C THR A 96 13.86 -2.18 31.16
N ASP A 97 13.84 -3.27 31.94
CA ASP A 97 12.74 -3.57 32.88
C ASP A 97 12.40 -2.38 33.79
N ALA A 98 13.41 -1.56 34.16
CA ALA A 98 13.21 -0.38 34.99
C ALA A 98 12.41 0.72 34.28
N GLY A 99 12.50 0.83 32.95
CA GLY A 99 11.70 1.78 32.17
C GLY A 99 10.23 1.39 32.09
N LEU A 100 9.93 0.09 31.92
CA LEU A 100 8.56 -0.41 31.75
C LEU A 100 7.64 -0.13 32.95
N ARG A 101 8.19 0.06 34.16
CA ARG A 101 7.42 0.46 35.35
C ARG A 101 6.64 1.77 35.16
N HIS A 102 7.09 2.63 34.26
CA HIS A 102 6.47 3.93 33.99
C HIS A 102 5.25 3.82 33.07
N LEU A 103 5.05 2.67 32.40
CA LEU A 103 3.97 2.46 31.43
C LEU A 103 2.68 1.92 32.06
N ALA A 104 2.73 1.39 33.29
CA ALA A 104 1.60 0.73 33.96
C ALA A 104 0.34 1.61 34.17
N GLY A 105 0.48 2.94 33.99
CA GLY A 105 -0.61 3.91 34.11
C GLY A 105 -1.22 4.38 32.78
N LEU A 106 -0.76 3.84 31.64
CA LEU A 106 -1.24 4.19 30.31
C LEU A 106 -2.54 3.46 29.99
N THR A 107 -3.61 3.81 30.70
CA THR A 107 -4.86 3.02 30.74
C THR A 107 -5.61 2.90 29.42
N CYS A 108 -5.29 3.75 28.43
CA CYS A 108 -5.90 3.70 27.10
C CYS A 108 -5.00 3.05 26.05
N LEU A 109 -3.82 2.59 26.44
CA LEU A 109 -2.87 1.96 25.52
C LEU A 109 -3.46 0.67 24.94
N ARG A 110 -3.44 0.57 23.61
CA ARG A 110 -3.95 -0.55 22.83
C ARG A 110 -2.84 -1.30 22.11
N VAL A 111 -1.83 -0.57 21.63
CA VAL A 111 -0.69 -1.13 20.90
C VAL A 111 0.59 -0.76 21.63
N LEU A 112 1.43 -1.76 21.91
CA LEU A 112 2.73 -1.57 22.55
C LEU A 112 3.80 -2.37 21.82
N GLU A 113 4.75 -1.67 21.21
CA GLU A 113 5.86 -2.29 20.50
C GLU A 113 7.18 -2.13 21.26
N LEU A 114 7.77 -3.26 21.65
CA LEU A 114 8.95 -3.38 22.50
C LEU A 114 10.06 -4.19 21.81
N ARG A 115 10.17 -4.06 20.48
CA ARG A 115 11.04 -4.89 19.65
C ARG A 115 12.50 -4.66 19.99
N SER A 116 13.25 -5.76 20.14
CA SER A 116 14.70 -5.79 20.37
C SER A 116 15.17 -4.95 21.56
N LEU A 117 14.41 -4.96 22.65
CA LEU A 117 14.77 -4.29 23.92
C LEU A 117 15.43 -5.26 24.89
N PRO A 118 16.37 -4.80 25.74
CA PRO A 118 16.96 -5.59 26.82
C PRO A 118 15.98 -5.75 28.01
N ILE A 119 14.75 -6.18 27.73
CA ILE A 119 13.71 -6.46 28.73
C ILE A 119 13.57 -7.96 28.97
N THR A 120 13.13 -8.32 30.16
CA THR A 120 12.87 -9.69 30.61
C THR A 120 11.43 -9.83 31.10
N SER A 121 11.04 -11.05 31.49
CA SER A 121 9.76 -11.31 32.15
C SER A 121 9.54 -10.49 33.44
N ALA A 122 10.61 -9.96 34.08
CA ALA A 122 10.48 -9.04 35.20
C ALA A 122 9.89 -7.68 34.79
N GLY A 123 10.27 -7.17 33.61
CA GLY A 123 9.71 -5.93 33.06
C GLY A 123 8.24 -6.05 32.70
N ILE A 124 7.82 -7.17 32.11
CA ILE A 124 6.42 -7.44 31.73
C ILE A 124 5.50 -7.47 32.95
N LYS A 125 5.98 -7.95 34.11
CA LYS A 125 5.21 -7.91 35.37
C LYS A 125 4.77 -6.50 35.77
N HIS A 126 5.48 -5.46 35.32
CA HIS A 126 5.06 -4.09 35.58
C HIS A 126 3.81 -3.67 34.79
N LEU A 127 3.56 -4.27 33.61
CA LEU A 127 2.46 -3.90 32.72
C LEU A 127 1.09 -4.36 33.23
N ALA A 128 1.04 -5.46 33.99
CA ALA A 128 -0.22 -5.96 34.58
C ALA A 128 -0.71 -5.14 35.78
N GLY A 129 0.07 -4.14 36.23
CA GLY A 129 -0.19 -3.46 37.49
C GLY A 129 0.14 -4.35 38.69
N LEU A 130 0.34 -3.74 39.86
CA LEU A 130 0.65 -4.49 41.09
C LEU A 130 -0.66 -4.74 41.87
N PRO A 131 -1.26 -5.96 41.84
CA PRO A 131 -2.51 -6.24 42.54
C PRO A 131 -2.40 -6.03 44.06
N HIS A 132 -1.22 -6.21 44.66
CA HIS A 132 -1.01 -5.98 46.09
C HIS A 132 -1.06 -4.50 46.52
N LEU A 133 -0.99 -3.54 45.59
CA LEU A 133 -1.12 -2.11 45.91
C LEU A 133 -2.56 -1.59 45.77
N LEU A 134 -3.47 -2.38 45.19
CA LEU A 134 -4.91 -2.13 45.25
C LEU A 134 -5.43 -2.32 46.68
N GLU A 135 -4.92 -3.31 47.42
CA GLU A 135 -5.19 -3.48 48.86
C GLU A 135 -4.58 -2.35 49.72
N ALA A 136 -3.51 -1.71 49.25
CA ALA A 136 -2.87 -0.56 49.91
C ALA A 136 -3.53 0.80 49.58
N GLY A 137 -4.66 0.81 48.86
CA GLY A 137 -5.45 2.03 48.61
C GLY A 137 -4.96 2.92 47.45
N ILE A 138 -4.01 2.45 46.63
CA ILE A 138 -3.58 3.17 45.42
C ILE A 138 -4.52 2.80 44.26
N LYS A 139 -5.52 3.65 44.01
CA LYS A 139 -6.62 3.42 43.06
C LYS A 139 -6.23 3.48 41.57
N HIS A 140 -4.95 3.50 41.21
CA HIS A 140 -4.48 3.87 39.87
C HIS A 140 -3.57 2.86 39.16
N LEU A 141 -3.39 1.65 39.69
CA LEU A 141 -2.51 0.62 39.09
C LEU A 141 -3.32 -0.47 38.38
N ALA A 142 -4.25 -0.08 37.51
CA ALA A 142 -5.13 -1.00 36.78
C ALA A 142 -4.43 -1.77 35.63
N GLY A 143 -3.10 -1.70 35.54
CA GLY A 143 -2.33 -2.27 34.42
C GLY A 143 -2.72 -1.64 33.09
N LEU A 144 -2.64 -2.44 32.02
CA LEU A 144 -3.05 -2.08 30.66
C LEU A 144 -4.33 -2.83 30.25
N PRO A 145 -5.52 -2.45 30.76
CA PRO A 145 -6.74 -3.25 30.63
C PRO A 145 -7.30 -3.32 29.20
N HIS A 146 -6.83 -2.46 28.30
CA HIS A 146 -7.28 -2.35 26.92
C HIS A 146 -6.20 -2.72 25.90
N LEU A 147 -5.10 -3.36 26.34
CA LEU A 147 -4.03 -3.79 25.46
C LEU A 147 -4.55 -4.84 24.47
N LEU A 148 -4.47 -4.53 23.19
CA LEU A 148 -4.91 -5.36 22.07
C LEU A 148 -3.72 -6.02 21.35
N GLU A 149 -2.60 -5.29 21.22
CA GLU A 149 -1.40 -5.74 20.53
C GLU A 149 -0.15 -5.51 21.37
N LEU A 150 0.67 -6.55 21.44
CA LEU A 150 1.97 -6.52 22.11
C LEU A 150 3.03 -7.19 21.23
N ASP A 151 4.04 -6.42 20.82
CA ASP A 151 5.19 -6.93 20.08
C ASP A 151 6.43 -6.98 20.98
N LEU A 152 6.95 -8.20 21.20
CA LEU A 152 8.11 -8.51 22.03
C LEU A 152 9.27 -9.10 21.23
N TRP A 153 9.28 -8.95 19.89
CA TRP A 153 10.30 -9.52 19.00
C TRP A 153 11.72 -9.33 19.55
N ARG A 154 12.50 -10.42 19.65
CA ARG A 154 13.91 -10.41 20.07
C ARG A 154 14.14 -9.76 21.44
N THR A 155 13.25 -10.01 22.39
CA THR A 155 13.44 -9.69 23.81
C THR A 155 13.82 -10.94 24.61
N GLN A 156 14.12 -10.80 25.91
CA GLN A 156 14.48 -11.92 26.79
C GLN A 156 13.29 -12.38 27.64
N VAL A 157 12.07 -12.26 27.11
CA VAL A 157 10.85 -12.73 27.76
C VAL A 157 10.72 -14.25 27.61
N ASP A 158 10.43 -14.93 28.71
CA ASP A 158 10.25 -16.39 28.78
C ASP A 158 8.82 -16.73 29.23
N ASP A 159 8.57 -18.01 29.57
CA ASP A 159 7.25 -18.48 30.01
C ASP A 159 6.65 -17.66 31.17
N ASP A 160 7.47 -17.07 32.06
CA ASP A 160 6.98 -16.28 33.20
C ASP A 160 6.28 -15.00 32.73
N ALA A 161 6.65 -14.47 31.56
CA ALA A 161 5.95 -13.34 30.96
C ALA A 161 4.54 -13.76 30.54
N LEU A 162 4.37 -14.95 29.96
CA LEU A 162 3.09 -15.43 29.43
C LEU A 162 2.08 -15.70 30.56
N ASP A 163 2.55 -16.08 31.76
CA ASP A 163 1.71 -16.11 32.97
C ASP A 163 1.07 -14.74 33.26
N VAL A 164 1.83 -13.66 33.09
CA VAL A 164 1.33 -12.29 33.22
C VAL A 164 0.43 -11.93 32.04
N LEU A 165 0.83 -12.28 30.82
CA LEU A 165 0.09 -11.92 29.62
C LEU A 165 -1.32 -12.53 29.57
N SER A 166 -1.52 -13.69 30.20
CA SER A 166 -2.84 -14.33 30.37
C SER A 166 -3.88 -13.44 31.07
N GLN A 167 -3.43 -12.37 31.76
CA GLN A 167 -4.28 -11.42 32.47
C GLN A 167 -4.79 -10.25 31.61
N PHE A 168 -4.40 -10.18 30.32
CA PHE A 168 -4.90 -9.18 29.37
C PHE A 168 -5.98 -9.80 28.47
N PRO A 169 -7.26 -9.83 28.88
CA PRO A 169 -8.31 -10.58 28.19
C PRO A 169 -8.70 -10.02 26.81
N GLU A 170 -8.30 -8.79 26.51
CA GLU A 170 -8.53 -8.14 25.21
C GLU A 170 -7.35 -8.31 24.24
N LEU A 171 -6.28 -9.02 24.63
CA LEU A 171 -5.12 -9.22 23.76
C LEU A 171 -5.53 -10.05 22.53
N LYS A 172 -5.30 -9.47 21.35
CA LYS A 172 -5.65 -10.00 20.03
C LYS A 172 -4.42 -10.34 19.20
N VAL A 173 -3.32 -9.62 19.39
CA VAL A 173 -2.08 -9.77 18.65
C VAL A 173 -0.93 -9.91 19.63
N LEU A 174 -0.17 -10.99 19.50
CA LEU A 174 1.03 -11.23 20.29
C LEU A 174 2.16 -11.72 19.40
N LYS A 175 3.27 -10.98 19.39
CA LYS A 175 4.48 -11.33 18.64
C LYS A 175 5.61 -11.67 19.60
N LEU A 176 6.08 -12.91 19.54
CA LEU A 176 7.12 -13.47 20.42
C LEU A 176 8.35 -13.95 19.64
N THR A 177 8.52 -13.47 18.41
CA THR A 177 9.60 -13.91 17.54
C THR A 177 10.96 -13.87 18.26
N ASP A 178 11.76 -14.93 18.15
CA ASP A 178 13.06 -15.11 18.81
C ASP A 178 13.07 -14.93 20.34
N CYS A 179 11.95 -15.18 21.03
CA CYS A 179 11.90 -15.17 22.50
C CYS A 179 12.09 -16.59 23.08
N PRO A 180 12.73 -16.76 24.26
CA PRO A 180 12.93 -18.06 24.91
C PRO A 180 11.66 -18.68 25.55
N VAL A 181 10.52 -18.61 24.85
CA VAL A 181 9.24 -19.20 25.23
C VAL A 181 9.17 -20.67 24.85
N THR A 182 8.61 -21.51 25.72
CA THR A 182 8.45 -22.96 25.53
C THR A 182 6.98 -23.38 25.51
N ASP A 183 6.72 -24.68 25.29
CA ASP A 183 5.38 -25.30 25.37
C ASP A 183 4.64 -24.91 26.66
N ARG A 184 5.35 -24.86 27.80
CA ARG A 184 4.78 -24.53 29.11
C ARG A 184 4.24 -23.10 29.15
N GLY A 185 4.93 -22.15 28.53
CA GLY A 185 4.47 -20.76 28.44
C GLY A 185 3.24 -20.66 27.56
N LEU A 186 3.24 -21.32 26.40
CA LEU A 186 2.14 -21.25 25.45
C LEU A 186 0.82 -21.81 26.03
N GLU A 187 0.88 -22.87 26.84
CA GLU A 187 -0.28 -23.40 27.57
C GLU A 187 -1.00 -22.35 28.44
N LYS A 188 -0.28 -21.33 28.93
CA LYS A 188 -0.85 -20.26 29.78
C LYS A 188 -1.77 -19.32 29.03
N LEU A 189 -1.63 -19.29 27.70
CA LEU A 189 -2.43 -18.42 26.84
C LEU A 189 -3.78 -19.04 26.47
N ALA A 190 -4.06 -20.28 26.87
CA ALA A 190 -5.29 -21.01 26.50
C ALA A 190 -6.60 -20.26 26.81
N SER A 191 -6.60 -19.37 27.81
CA SER A 191 -7.78 -18.57 28.16
C SER A 191 -8.03 -17.36 27.24
N LEU A 192 -7.06 -16.97 26.41
CA LEU A 192 -7.14 -15.80 25.52
C LEU A 192 -7.76 -16.19 24.18
N THR A 193 -9.06 -16.50 24.20
CA THR A 193 -9.77 -17.04 23.02
C THR A 193 -10.04 -16.01 21.91
N LYS A 194 -9.62 -14.75 22.10
CA LYS A 194 -9.78 -13.63 21.16
C LYS A 194 -8.55 -13.37 20.29
N PHE A 195 -7.55 -14.26 20.29
CA PHE A 195 -6.38 -14.10 19.43
C PHE A 195 -6.76 -14.11 17.95
N HIS A 196 -6.26 -13.10 17.23
CA HIS A 196 -6.33 -12.99 15.78
C HIS A 196 -4.95 -13.29 15.18
N THR A 197 -3.88 -12.78 15.79
CA THR A 197 -2.50 -12.95 15.31
C THR A 197 -1.62 -13.49 16.43
N LEU A 198 -0.88 -14.56 16.13
CA LEU A 198 0.10 -15.14 17.05
C LEU A 198 1.38 -15.47 16.27
N ASP A 199 2.50 -14.90 16.71
CA ASP A 199 3.81 -15.17 16.13
C ASP A 199 4.70 -15.83 17.18
N LEU A 200 5.12 -17.06 16.89
CA LEU A 200 5.97 -17.91 17.72
C LEU A 200 7.30 -18.23 17.01
N SER A 201 7.62 -17.51 15.94
CA SER A 201 8.77 -17.78 15.09
C SER A 201 10.08 -17.76 15.88
N GLY A 202 10.97 -18.73 15.67
CA GLY A 202 12.26 -18.78 16.37
C GLY A 202 12.19 -18.97 17.89
N THR A 203 11.02 -19.27 18.46
CA THR A 203 10.89 -19.61 19.89
C THR A 203 11.36 -21.05 20.17
N GLN A 204 11.19 -21.53 21.42
CA GLN A 204 11.51 -22.89 21.82
C GLN A 204 10.27 -23.80 21.91
N VAL A 205 9.13 -23.35 21.36
CA VAL A 205 7.91 -24.14 21.23
C VAL A 205 8.15 -25.34 20.31
N LYS A 206 7.56 -26.48 20.66
CA LYS A 206 7.61 -27.75 19.94
C LYS A 206 6.20 -28.25 19.67
N GLY A 207 6.09 -29.35 18.93
CA GLY A 207 4.80 -29.93 18.55
C GLY A 207 3.79 -30.14 19.68
N PRO A 208 4.17 -30.70 20.85
CA PRO A 208 3.22 -30.87 21.95
C PRO A 208 2.57 -29.58 22.44
N GLY A 209 3.29 -28.44 22.41
CA GLY A 209 2.77 -27.14 22.80
C GLY A 209 1.69 -26.61 21.86
N LEU A 210 1.73 -26.96 20.57
CA LEU A 210 0.77 -26.47 19.56
C LEU A 210 -0.65 -27.02 19.75
N VAL A 211 -0.84 -27.99 20.64
CA VAL A 211 -2.16 -28.50 21.02
C VAL A 211 -3.05 -27.37 21.56
N VAL A 212 -2.51 -26.30 22.13
CA VAL A 212 -3.32 -25.16 22.60
C VAL A 212 -3.96 -24.33 21.48
N LEU A 213 -3.47 -24.42 20.23
CA LEU A 213 -3.97 -23.59 19.12
C LEU A 213 -5.47 -23.77 18.86
N LYS A 214 -6.04 -24.93 19.17
CA LYS A 214 -7.50 -25.19 19.07
C LYS A 214 -8.36 -24.34 20.01
N GLU A 215 -7.77 -23.69 21.01
CA GLU A 215 -8.45 -22.71 21.87
C GLU A 215 -8.50 -21.31 21.23
N PHE A 216 -7.88 -21.11 20.06
CA PHE A 216 -7.83 -19.84 19.32
C PHE A 216 -8.60 -19.90 17.98
N PRO A 217 -9.93 -20.14 17.99
CA PRO A 217 -10.71 -20.33 16.76
C PRO A 217 -10.81 -19.08 15.88
N GLU A 218 -10.51 -17.90 16.44
CA GLU A 218 -10.53 -16.59 15.75
C GLU A 218 -9.20 -16.26 15.06
N LEU A 219 -8.20 -17.14 15.15
CA LEU A 219 -6.88 -16.88 14.60
C LEU A 219 -6.92 -16.79 13.07
N TRP A 220 -6.50 -15.65 12.53
CA TRP A 220 -6.36 -15.43 11.09
C TRP A 220 -4.89 -15.43 10.63
N SER A 221 -3.93 -15.29 11.54
CA SER A 221 -2.50 -15.16 11.22
C SER A 221 -1.67 -15.91 12.25
N LEU A 222 -0.84 -16.83 11.77
CA LEU A 222 -0.01 -17.69 12.60
C LEU A 222 1.38 -17.81 11.98
N ASP A 223 2.40 -17.45 12.75
CA ASP A 223 3.80 -17.67 12.37
C ASP A 223 4.44 -18.72 13.30
N LEU A 224 4.90 -19.82 12.69
CA LEU A 224 5.59 -20.94 13.31
C LEU A 224 6.99 -21.16 12.71
N GLY A 225 7.52 -20.16 12.00
CA GLY A 225 8.79 -20.21 11.30
C GLY A 225 9.96 -20.59 12.19
N GLY A 226 10.91 -21.37 11.68
CA GLY A 226 12.13 -21.77 12.39
C GLY A 226 11.93 -22.72 13.58
N LEU A 227 10.70 -23.15 13.86
CA LEU A 227 10.41 -24.13 14.91
C LEU A 227 10.76 -25.56 14.45
N PRO A 228 11.21 -26.45 15.35
CA PRO A 228 11.62 -27.81 15.01
C PRO A 228 10.42 -28.77 14.81
N LEU A 229 9.42 -28.35 14.03
CA LEU A 229 8.14 -29.05 13.82
C LEU A 229 8.24 -30.14 12.75
N VAL A 230 7.54 -31.26 12.96
CA VAL A 230 7.31 -32.34 11.98
C VAL A 230 5.82 -32.48 11.63
N ASP A 231 5.47 -33.35 10.67
CA ASP A 231 4.11 -33.47 10.12
C ASP A 231 2.98 -33.60 11.13
N ARG A 232 3.15 -34.45 12.16
CA ARG A 232 2.12 -34.64 13.20
C ARG A 232 1.90 -33.41 14.08
N ASP A 233 2.92 -32.54 14.17
CA ASP A 233 2.93 -31.42 15.12
C ASP A 233 2.00 -30.30 14.64
N VAL A 234 1.75 -30.20 13.33
CA VAL A 234 0.87 -29.21 12.72
C VAL A 234 -0.58 -29.67 12.54
N GLU A 235 -0.92 -30.88 13.00
CA GLU A 235 -2.30 -31.39 13.00
C GLU A 235 -3.32 -30.43 13.64
N PRO A 236 -3.03 -29.77 14.78
CA PRO A 236 -3.98 -28.84 15.41
C PRO A 236 -4.40 -27.66 14.53
N ILE A 237 -3.59 -27.26 13.56
CA ILE A 237 -3.86 -26.12 12.66
C ILE A 237 -5.13 -26.34 11.84
N ARG A 238 -5.51 -27.60 11.58
CA ARG A 238 -6.75 -27.94 10.83
C ARG A 238 -8.03 -27.36 11.45
N HIS A 239 -7.99 -27.00 12.74
CA HIS A 239 -9.12 -26.41 13.47
C HIS A 239 -9.25 -24.89 13.27
N LEU A 240 -8.20 -24.24 12.73
CA LEU A 240 -8.14 -22.80 12.54
C LEU A 240 -8.79 -22.39 11.21
N THR A 241 -10.09 -22.61 11.07
CA THR A 241 -10.79 -22.43 9.79
C THR A 241 -10.86 -20.97 9.30
N LYS A 242 -10.53 -20.00 10.17
CA LYS A 242 -10.41 -18.57 9.84
C LYS A 242 -9.00 -18.15 9.43
N LEU A 243 -8.03 -19.07 9.45
CA LEU A 243 -6.64 -18.78 9.14
C LEU A 243 -6.48 -18.30 7.70
N SER A 244 -6.01 -17.07 7.54
CA SER A 244 -5.72 -16.44 6.25
C SER A 244 -4.22 -16.40 5.96
N SER A 245 -3.38 -16.31 6.98
CA SER A 245 -1.91 -16.28 6.85
C SER A 245 -1.26 -17.36 7.72
N LEU A 246 -0.39 -18.16 7.12
CA LEU A 246 0.38 -19.19 7.80
C LEU A 246 1.83 -19.20 7.33
N ASP A 247 2.76 -18.99 8.27
CA ASP A 247 4.19 -19.17 8.04
C ASP A 247 4.69 -20.45 8.74
N LEU A 248 5.29 -21.33 7.95
CA LEU A 248 5.90 -22.60 8.36
C LEU A 248 7.34 -22.71 7.82
N ASN A 249 7.96 -21.58 7.48
CA ASN A 249 9.31 -21.55 6.93
C ASN A 249 10.32 -22.23 7.86
N ASP A 250 11.33 -22.86 7.28
CA ASP A 250 12.45 -23.49 7.99
C ASP A 250 12.04 -24.53 9.06
N THR A 251 10.85 -25.12 8.92
CA THR A 251 10.39 -26.28 9.70
C THR A 251 10.73 -27.60 8.99
N ARG A 252 10.38 -28.76 9.58
CA ARG A 252 10.65 -30.09 9.01
C ARG A 252 9.38 -30.80 8.51
N ILE A 253 8.32 -30.04 8.24
CA ILE A 253 7.10 -30.58 7.66
C ILE A 253 7.35 -31.07 6.22
N GLY A 254 6.72 -32.15 5.84
CA GLY A 254 6.67 -32.74 4.51
C GLY A 254 5.22 -32.88 4.01
N ASP A 255 5.01 -33.82 3.08
CA ASP A 255 3.74 -33.95 2.37
C ASP A 255 2.56 -34.36 3.28
N GLU A 256 2.81 -35.17 4.31
CA GLU A 256 1.78 -35.53 5.30
C GLU A 256 1.32 -34.31 6.10
N GLY A 257 2.26 -33.44 6.48
CA GLY A 257 2.00 -32.19 7.20
C GLY A 257 1.13 -31.24 6.37
N ALA A 258 1.45 -31.08 5.08
CA ALA A 258 0.64 -30.31 4.14
C ALA A 258 -0.79 -30.87 4.01
N GLY A 259 -0.97 -32.17 4.24
CA GLY A 259 -2.28 -32.82 4.29
C GLY A 259 -3.25 -32.22 5.31
N TRP A 260 -2.75 -31.72 6.45
CA TRP A 260 -3.58 -31.09 7.49
C TRP A 260 -4.09 -29.70 7.09
N LEU A 261 -3.48 -29.07 6.08
CA LEU A 261 -3.85 -27.72 5.60
C LEU A 261 -5.01 -27.75 4.59
N ALA A 262 -5.33 -28.91 4.01
CA ALA A 262 -6.25 -29.07 2.89
C ALA A 262 -7.69 -28.52 3.08
N GLY A 263 -8.10 -28.24 4.33
CA GLY A 263 -9.42 -27.69 4.67
C GLY A 263 -9.43 -26.20 5.00
N LEU A 264 -8.28 -25.52 4.94
CA LEU A 264 -8.15 -24.11 5.30
C LEU A 264 -8.51 -23.22 4.12
N HIS A 265 -9.80 -23.16 3.80
CA HIS A 265 -10.30 -22.44 2.61
C HIS A 265 -10.13 -20.92 2.67
N ALA A 266 -9.96 -20.34 3.87
CA ALA A 266 -9.65 -18.93 4.08
C ALA A 266 -8.17 -18.60 3.84
N LEU A 267 -7.30 -19.62 3.76
CA LEU A 267 -5.86 -19.44 3.67
C LEU A 267 -5.50 -18.76 2.35
N SER A 268 -4.85 -17.62 2.49
CA SER A 268 -4.53 -16.65 1.45
C SER A 268 -3.02 -16.53 1.24
N TRP A 269 -2.26 -16.58 2.35
CA TRP A 269 -0.80 -16.59 2.38
C TRP A 269 -0.29 -17.88 3.04
N LEU A 270 0.61 -18.58 2.35
CA LEU A 270 1.26 -19.78 2.87
C LEU A 270 2.75 -19.74 2.56
N HIS A 271 3.58 -19.71 3.60
CA HIS A 271 5.03 -19.80 3.47
C HIS A 271 5.53 -21.17 3.94
N LEU A 272 6.23 -21.88 3.05
CA LEU A 272 6.76 -23.23 3.27
C LEU A 272 8.23 -23.32 2.86
N SER A 273 8.95 -22.20 2.78
CA SER A 273 10.34 -22.20 2.37
C SER A 273 11.20 -22.98 3.35
N GLY A 274 12.24 -23.69 2.87
CA GLY A 274 13.14 -24.44 3.73
C GLY A 274 12.52 -25.68 4.39
N THR A 275 11.30 -26.08 4.00
CA THR A 275 10.63 -27.29 4.52
C THR A 275 10.99 -28.55 3.73
N GLN A 276 10.44 -29.70 4.13
CA GLN A 276 10.68 -31.01 3.50
C GLN A 276 9.58 -31.41 2.50
N ILE A 277 8.68 -30.49 2.13
CA ILE A 277 7.58 -30.76 1.20
C ILE A 277 8.09 -31.11 -0.20
N GLY A 278 7.41 -32.04 -0.85
CA GLY A 278 7.60 -32.47 -2.23
C GLY A 278 6.33 -32.31 -3.07
N ASP A 279 6.26 -33.03 -4.18
CA ASP A 279 5.21 -32.86 -5.18
C ASP A 279 3.81 -33.25 -4.67
N ASP A 280 3.71 -34.21 -3.73
CA ASP A 280 2.43 -34.65 -3.19
C ASP A 280 1.81 -33.59 -2.26
N ALA A 281 2.60 -32.78 -1.56
CA ALA A 281 2.10 -31.63 -0.81
C ALA A 281 1.26 -30.68 -1.68
N LEU A 282 1.67 -30.46 -2.94
CA LEU A 282 0.97 -29.54 -3.83
C LEU A 282 -0.45 -30.03 -4.17
N ARG A 283 -0.71 -31.34 -4.13
CA ARG A 283 -2.07 -31.90 -4.27
C ARG A 283 -2.96 -31.57 -3.08
N HIS A 284 -2.38 -31.44 -1.89
CA HIS A 284 -3.09 -31.04 -0.68
C HIS A 284 -3.30 -29.53 -0.67
N ILE A 285 -2.26 -28.75 -0.98
CA ILE A 285 -2.30 -27.28 -1.04
C ILE A 285 -3.29 -26.78 -2.10
N ALA A 286 -3.47 -27.51 -3.21
CA ALA A 286 -4.49 -27.22 -4.22
C ALA A 286 -5.93 -27.14 -3.66
N LYS A 287 -6.19 -27.74 -2.49
CA LYS A 287 -7.51 -27.71 -1.83
C LYS A 287 -7.73 -26.44 -1.00
N CYS A 288 -6.68 -25.67 -0.74
CA CYS A 288 -6.76 -24.33 -0.15
C CYS A 288 -7.21 -23.33 -1.22
N SER A 289 -8.51 -23.31 -1.52
CA SER A 289 -9.09 -22.57 -2.65
C SER A 289 -8.92 -21.05 -2.60
N GLY A 290 -8.70 -20.48 -1.41
CA GLY A 290 -8.43 -19.05 -1.21
C GLY A 290 -6.97 -18.65 -1.44
N LEU A 291 -6.08 -19.60 -1.71
CA LEU A 291 -4.64 -19.35 -1.72
C LEU A 291 -4.25 -18.53 -2.95
N TRP A 292 -3.63 -17.37 -2.70
CA TRP A 292 -3.15 -16.47 -3.74
C TRP A 292 -1.65 -16.17 -3.63
N THR A 293 -1.05 -16.41 -2.46
CA THR A 293 0.40 -16.23 -2.21
C THR A 293 1.00 -17.51 -1.65
N LEU A 294 2.01 -18.07 -2.32
CA LEU A 294 2.67 -19.32 -1.93
C LEU A 294 4.19 -19.24 -2.08
N SER A 295 4.92 -19.53 -1.00
CA SER A 295 6.38 -19.62 -1.02
C SER A 295 6.85 -21.05 -0.82
N LEU A 296 7.60 -21.59 -1.80
CA LEU A 296 8.12 -22.98 -1.82
C LEU A 296 9.65 -22.99 -1.94
N SER A 297 10.31 -21.88 -1.62
CA SER A 297 11.75 -21.76 -1.84
C SER A 297 12.52 -22.80 -1.04
N ARG A 298 13.55 -23.42 -1.61
CA ARG A 298 14.42 -24.41 -0.94
C ARG A 298 13.63 -25.61 -0.37
N THR A 299 12.62 -26.08 -1.11
CA THR A 299 11.85 -27.30 -0.78
C THR A 299 12.28 -28.47 -1.68
N LYS A 300 11.65 -29.64 -1.52
CA LYS A 300 11.87 -30.83 -2.38
C LYS A 300 10.87 -30.92 -3.54
N VAL A 301 10.07 -29.89 -3.76
CA VAL A 301 9.20 -29.79 -4.93
C VAL A 301 10.06 -29.90 -6.20
N THR A 302 9.53 -30.58 -7.20
CA THR A 302 10.12 -30.67 -8.54
C THR A 302 9.17 -30.05 -9.56
N GLY A 303 9.61 -29.93 -10.81
CA GLY A 303 8.76 -29.46 -11.89
C GLY A 303 7.44 -30.23 -12.04
N ALA A 304 7.43 -31.53 -11.77
CA ALA A 304 6.24 -32.36 -11.90
C ALA A 304 5.13 -31.92 -10.91
N GLY A 305 5.51 -31.49 -9.70
CA GLY A 305 4.58 -30.99 -8.69
C GLY A 305 3.90 -29.68 -9.10
N LEU A 306 4.57 -28.82 -9.87
CA LEU A 306 4.05 -27.50 -10.26
C LEU A 306 2.71 -27.58 -11.01
N ALA A 307 2.45 -28.70 -11.69
CA ALA A 307 1.18 -28.97 -12.37
C ALA A 307 -0.03 -29.07 -11.42
N HIS A 308 0.21 -29.22 -10.11
CA HIS A 308 -0.81 -29.30 -9.07
C HIS A 308 -1.03 -27.98 -8.33
N LEU A 309 -0.31 -26.90 -8.69
CA LEU A 309 -0.49 -25.60 -8.05
C LEU A 309 -1.91 -25.03 -8.27
N PRO A 310 -2.49 -24.36 -7.27
CA PRO A 310 -3.81 -23.73 -7.40
C PRO A 310 -3.81 -22.59 -8.44
N GLU A 311 -4.85 -22.54 -9.28
CA GLU A 311 -4.95 -21.59 -10.40
C GLU A 311 -5.03 -20.11 -9.99
N ASN A 312 -5.48 -19.84 -8.76
CA ASN A 312 -5.69 -18.49 -8.23
C ASN A 312 -4.42 -17.82 -7.72
N LEU A 313 -3.25 -18.48 -7.79
CA LEU A 313 -2.00 -17.90 -7.34
C LEU A 313 -1.66 -16.63 -8.11
N SER A 314 -1.38 -15.57 -7.35
CA SER A 314 -0.85 -14.30 -7.82
C SER A 314 0.64 -14.15 -7.54
N ALA A 315 1.16 -14.77 -6.48
CA ALA A 315 2.56 -14.68 -6.12
C ALA A 315 3.14 -16.06 -5.76
N LEU A 316 4.28 -16.38 -6.36
CA LEU A 316 4.94 -17.68 -6.22
C LEU A 316 6.46 -17.51 -6.11
N TRP A 317 7.06 -18.05 -5.04
CA TRP A 317 8.52 -18.08 -4.87
C TRP A 317 9.03 -19.52 -4.96
N LEU A 318 9.96 -19.78 -5.88
CA LEU A 318 10.55 -21.09 -6.18
C LEU A 318 12.09 -21.07 -6.12
N THR A 319 12.69 -20.10 -5.44
CA THR A 319 14.16 -19.99 -5.32
C THR A 319 14.72 -21.24 -4.62
N GLY A 320 15.76 -21.87 -5.16
CA GLY A 320 16.33 -23.11 -4.63
C GLY A 320 15.47 -24.37 -4.88
N VAL A 321 14.45 -24.28 -5.73
CA VAL A 321 13.71 -25.46 -6.24
C VAL A 321 14.42 -25.97 -7.49
N ASN A 322 14.66 -27.28 -7.57
CA ASN A 322 15.39 -27.88 -8.70
C ASN A 322 14.52 -27.92 -9.96
N LEU A 323 14.56 -26.84 -10.75
CA LEU A 323 13.78 -26.67 -11.98
C LEU A 323 14.66 -26.75 -13.23
N ASN A 324 14.09 -27.28 -14.31
CA ASN A 324 14.64 -27.28 -15.66
C ASN A 324 13.70 -26.56 -16.64
N GLU A 325 14.12 -26.44 -17.90
CA GLU A 325 13.37 -25.75 -18.96
C GLU A 325 11.93 -26.28 -19.14
N SER A 326 11.75 -27.60 -19.12
CA SER A 326 10.43 -28.19 -19.34
C SER A 326 9.46 -27.96 -18.18
N ASP A 327 9.99 -27.70 -16.98
CA ASP A 327 9.19 -27.54 -15.76
C ASP A 327 8.38 -26.24 -15.76
N ILE A 328 8.91 -25.17 -16.37
CA ILE A 328 8.23 -23.87 -16.46
C ILE A 328 6.92 -23.97 -17.25
N ALA A 329 6.77 -24.98 -18.11
CA ALA A 329 5.51 -25.25 -18.82
C ALA A 329 4.36 -25.58 -17.88
N HIS A 330 4.64 -26.16 -16.72
CA HIS A 330 3.65 -26.48 -15.72
C HIS A 330 3.10 -25.25 -14.99
N LEU A 331 3.68 -24.06 -15.17
CA LEU A 331 3.12 -22.81 -14.64
C LEU A 331 2.11 -22.15 -15.59
N GLY A 332 1.96 -22.68 -16.81
CA GLY A 332 1.15 -22.06 -17.86
C GLY A 332 -0.35 -21.96 -17.54
N HIS A 333 -0.88 -22.76 -16.60
CA HIS A 333 -2.26 -22.68 -16.14
C HIS A 333 -2.51 -21.57 -15.12
N LEU A 334 -1.47 -21.00 -14.50
CA LEU A 334 -1.56 -19.94 -13.48
C LEU A 334 -1.84 -18.58 -14.12
N LYS A 335 -3.05 -18.40 -14.66
CA LYS A 335 -3.45 -17.19 -15.39
C LYS A 335 -3.53 -15.94 -14.53
N SER A 336 -3.55 -16.08 -13.21
CA SER A 336 -3.57 -14.97 -12.25
C SER A 336 -2.19 -14.58 -11.74
N LEU A 337 -1.14 -15.33 -12.09
CA LEU A 337 0.22 -15.11 -11.56
C LEU A 337 0.73 -13.73 -11.96
N ARG A 338 1.11 -12.94 -10.97
CA ARG A 338 1.67 -11.59 -11.10
C ARG A 338 3.12 -11.53 -10.71
N THR A 339 3.53 -12.32 -9.72
CA THR A 339 4.88 -12.33 -9.18
C THR A 339 5.42 -13.75 -9.19
N LEU A 340 6.62 -13.91 -9.76
CA LEU A 340 7.34 -15.18 -9.76
C LEU A 340 8.80 -14.91 -9.37
N THR A 341 9.34 -15.68 -8.43
CA THR A 341 10.80 -15.75 -8.22
C THR A 341 11.32 -17.15 -8.49
N ILE A 342 12.45 -17.23 -9.18
CA ILE A 342 13.19 -18.46 -9.51
C ILE A 342 14.69 -18.18 -9.38
N ASP A 343 15.51 -19.22 -9.35
CA ASP A 343 16.96 -19.04 -9.33
C ASP A 343 17.45 -18.39 -10.63
N GLU A 344 18.41 -17.47 -10.53
CA GLU A 344 19.02 -16.85 -11.70
C GLU A 344 19.78 -17.86 -12.56
N GLN A 345 20.36 -18.89 -11.93
CA GLN A 345 21.17 -19.91 -12.60
C GLN A 345 20.39 -20.78 -13.60
N ILE A 346 19.06 -20.91 -13.44
CA ILE A 346 18.26 -21.70 -14.37
C ILE A 346 17.89 -20.90 -15.62
N LEU A 347 18.08 -19.57 -15.63
CA LEU A 347 17.64 -18.73 -16.73
C LEU A 347 18.43 -18.98 -18.02
N ASN A 348 17.69 -19.22 -19.10
CA ASN A 348 18.20 -19.26 -20.47
C ASN A 348 17.15 -18.65 -21.42
N ASP A 349 17.50 -18.50 -22.70
CA ASP A 349 16.61 -17.87 -23.70
C ASP A 349 15.27 -18.60 -23.86
N ALA A 350 15.24 -19.93 -23.69
CA ALA A 350 14.01 -20.71 -23.81
C ALA A 350 13.05 -20.44 -22.64
N ILE A 351 13.56 -20.44 -21.40
CA ILE A 351 12.79 -20.10 -20.20
C ILE A 351 12.30 -18.65 -20.27
N LEU A 352 13.17 -17.70 -20.65
CA LEU A 352 12.78 -16.30 -20.81
C LEU A 352 11.69 -16.12 -21.88
N THR A 353 11.79 -16.85 -22.99
CA THR A 353 10.75 -16.87 -24.03
C THR A 353 9.43 -17.41 -23.50
N GLN A 354 9.48 -18.46 -22.69
CA GLN A 354 8.29 -19.06 -22.09
C GLN A 354 7.63 -18.14 -21.06
N LEU A 355 8.41 -17.52 -20.17
CA LEU A 355 7.93 -16.54 -19.21
C LEU A 355 7.32 -15.32 -19.91
N ARG A 356 7.92 -14.85 -21.03
CA ARG A 356 7.32 -13.81 -21.87
C ARG A 356 5.97 -14.23 -22.46
N ARG A 357 5.81 -15.49 -22.90
CA ARG A 357 4.50 -16.01 -23.34
C ARG A 357 3.46 -16.07 -22.21
N MET A 358 3.91 -16.12 -20.96
CA MET A 358 3.08 -15.98 -19.77
C MET A 358 2.87 -14.51 -19.35
N HIS A 359 3.37 -13.55 -20.12
CA HIS A 359 3.38 -12.12 -19.84
C HIS A 359 4.22 -11.70 -18.62
N MET A 360 5.20 -12.52 -18.25
CA MET A 360 6.12 -12.25 -17.15
C MET A 360 7.39 -11.61 -17.69
N ALA A 361 7.80 -10.49 -17.08
CA ALA A 361 9.07 -9.84 -17.39
C ALA A 361 9.93 -9.70 -16.15
N ARG A 362 11.24 -9.71 -16.36
CA ARG A 362 12.23 -9.66 -15.30
C ARG A 362 12.21 -8.29 -14.61
N CYS A 363 12.20 -8.30 -13.29
CA CYS A 363 12.35 -7.11 -12.44
C CYS A 363 13.79 -6.96 -11.96
N GLN A 364 14.14 -5.77 -11.48
CA GLN A 364 15.35 -5.62 -10.68
C GLN A 364 15.17 -6.39 -9.36
N THR A 365 16.11 -7.30 -9.08
CA THR A 365 16.19 -8.01 -7.80
C THR A 365 17.35 -7.48 -6.99
N HIS A 366 17.16 -7.42 -5.67
CA HIS A 366 18.19 -6.98 -4.72
C HIS A 366 18.97 -8.17 -4.11
N GLU A 367 18.53 -9.41 -4.34
CA GLU A 367 19.16 -10.61 -3.82
C GLU A 367 19.95 -11.32 -4.94
N GLU A 368 21.25 -11.54 -4.69
CA GLU A 368 22.17 -12.16 -5.65
C GLU A 368 21.76 -13.61 -5.94
N GLY A 369 21.72 -14.00 -7.21
CA GLY A 369 21.31 -15.34 -7.63
C GLY A 369 19.80 -15.57 -7.67
N VAL A 370 18.98 -14.55 -7.39
CA VAL A 370 17.52 -14.62 -7.47
C VAL A 370 17.01 -13.77 -8.64
N ALA A 371 16.15 -14.36 -9.47
CA ALA A 371 15.48 -13.66 -10.55
C ALA A 371 13.99 -13.49 -10.24
N GLY A 372 13.56 -12.23 -10.14
CA GLY A 372 12.18 -11.83 -9.91
C GLY A 372 11.52 -11.45 -11.23
N PHE A 373 10.26 -11.83 -11.39
CA PHE A 373 9.46 -11.53 -12.55
C PHE A 373 8.12 -10.96 -12.11
N ALA A 374 7.71 -9.88 -12.76
CA ALA A 374 6.38 -9.31 -12.64
C ALA A 374 5.61 -9.49 -13.93
N ARG A 375 4.29 -9.66 -13.83
CA ARG A 375 3.42 -9.66 -15.00
C ARG A 375 3.32 -8.24 -15.54
N LEU A 376 3.73 -8.07 -16.79
CA LEU A 376 3.62 -6.80 -17.51
C LEU A 376 2.32 -6.74 -18.32
N PRO A 377 1.84 -5.53 -18.65
CA PRO A 377 0.74 -5.37 -19.58
C PRO A 377 1.07 -6.01 -20.93
N SER A 378 0.04 -6.52 -21.60
CA SER A 378 0.13 -7.07 -22.94
C SER A 378 -0.50 -6.12 -23.94
N CYS A 379 0.13 -5.94 -25.10
CA CYS A 379 -0.45 -5.18 -26.20
C CYS A 379 -1.73 -5.88 -26.68
N PRO A 380 -2.90 -5.21 -26.72
CA PRO A 380 -4.17 -5.84 -27.10
C PRO A 380 -4.23 -6.22 -28.59
N LEU A 381 -3.33 -5.71 -29.42
CA LEU A 381 -3.32 -5.97 -30.86
C LEU A 381 -2.46 -7.18 -31.26
N CYS A 382 -1.30 -7.37 -30.62
CA CYS A 382 -0.40 -8.48 -30.91
C CYS A 382 -0.33 -9.54 -29.80
N ASN A 383 -0.90 -9.27 -28.62
CA ASN A 383 -0.77 -10.07 -27.40
C ASN A 383 0.66 -10.27 -26.90
N ASP A 384 1.65 -9.53 -27.40
CA ASP A 384 3.00 -9.55 -26.84
C ASP A 384 3.11 -8.65 -25.60
N VAL A 385 4.10 -8.95 -24.76
CA VAL A 385 4.43 -8.20 -23.55
C VAL A 385 4.95 -6.80 -23.88
N ILE A 386 4.48 -5.80 -23.15
CA ILE A 386 5.00 -4.44 -23.20
C ILE A 386 6.09 -4.30 -22.13
N ALA A 387 7.35 -4.30 -22.54
CA ALA A 387 8.48 -4.07 -21.65
C ALA A 387 8.59 -2.59 -21.25
N SER A 388 9.34 -2.31 -20.17
CA SER A 388 9.49 -0.95 -19.63
C SER A 388 10.08 0.06 -20.61
N ASP A 389 10.86 -0.41 -21.59
CA ASP A 389 11.50 0.38 -22.65
C ASP A 389 10.71 0.35 -23.98
N SER A 390 9.62 -0.41 -24.06
CA SER A 390 8.85 -0.55 -25.29
C SER A 390 8.18 0.77 -25.67
N PRO A 391 8.33 1.25 -26.91
CA PRO A 391 7.57 2.41 -27.38
C PRO A 391 6.10 2.01 -27.46
N VAL A 392 5.26 2.74 -26.72
CA VAL A 392 3.82 2.47 -26.64
C VAL A 392 3.00 3.69 -26.99
N TYR A 393 1.88 3.45 -27.64
CA TYR A 393 0.76 4.38 -27.73
C TYR A 393 -0.11 4.19 -26.48
N TYR A 394 -0.46 5.30 -25.85
CA TYR A 394 -1.35 5.35 -24.69
C TYR A 394 -2.36 6.48 -24.88
N ALA A 395 -3.64 6.14 -24.95
CA ALA A 395 -4.71 7.13 -25.02
C ALA A 395 -4.95 7.72 -23.64
N ARG A 396 -4.99 9.05 -23.54
CA ARG A 396 -5.29 9.70 -22.25
C ARG A 396 -6.81 9.66 -22.01
N PRO A 397 -7.26 9.39 -20.77
CA PRO A 397 -8.66 9.10 -20.46
C PRO A 397 -9.63 10.29 -20.57
N PHE A 398 -9.17 11.49 -20.90
CA PHE A 398 -9.99 12.70 -20.82
C PHE A 398 -11.09 12.69 -21.89
N ALA A 399 -12.35 12.75 -21.44
CA ALA A 399 -13.56 12.92 -22.25
C ALA A 399 -13.95 11.79 -23.22
N MET A 400 -13.47 10.56 -23.01
CA MET A 400 -13.88 9.39 -23.80
C MET A 400 -15.02 8.62 -23.11
N ASP A 401 -15.94 8.06 -23.89
CA ASP A 401 -16.98 7.16 -23.34
C ASP A 401 -16.41 5.77 -22.98
N ALA A 402 -17.18 4.99 -22.20
CA ALA A 402 -16.77 3.68 -21.69
C ALA A 402 -16.55 2.64 -22.82
N GLU A 403 -17.29 2.75 -23.93
CA GLU A 403 -17.12 1.87 -25.09
C GLU A 403 -15.78 2.13 -25.78
N PHE A 404 -15.39 3.40 -25.90
CA PHE A 404 -14.11 3.83 -26.46
C PHE A 404 -12.93 3.45 -25.55
N TYR A 405 -13.09 3.56 -24.23
CA TYR A 405 -12.07 3.16 -23.26
C TYR A 405 -11.76 1.67 -23.29
N SER A 406 -12.78 0.82 -23.51
CA SER A 406 -12.62 -0.64 -23.59
C SER A 406 -11.65 -1.13 -24.67
N LEU A 407 -11.37 -0.29 -25.68
CA LEU A 407 -10.43 -0.57 -26.78
C LEU A 407 -8.97 -0.21 -26.46
N VAL A 408 -8.71 0.62 -25.44
CA VAL A 408 -7.40 1.22 -25.11
C VAL A 408 -7.09 1.25 -23.61
N GLU A 409 -7.76 0.42 -22.78
CA GLU A 409 -7.52 0.31 -21.33
C GLU A 409 -6.06 -0.03 -20.96
N ARG A 410 -5.27 -0.47 -21.93
CA ARG A 410 -3.89 -0.91 -21.77
C ARG A 410 -3.02 -0.26 -22.85
N PRO A 411 -1.73 -0.01 -22.57
CA PRO A 411 -0.84 0.51 -23.60
C PRO A 411 -0.80 -0.43 -24.82
N ILE A 412 -0.57 0.13 -26.00
CA ILE A 412 -0.45 -0.61 -27.26
C ILE A 412 0.97 -0.39 -27.79
N HIS A 413 1.66 -1.43 -28.28
CA HIS A 413 2.93 -1.21 -28.99
C HIS A 413 2.74 -0.19 -30.12
N TRP A 414 3.62 0.81 -30.21
CA TRP A 414 3.47 1.89 -31.19
C TRP A 414 3.39 1.35 -32.61
N ASP A 415 4.27 0.41 -32.98
CA ASP A 415 4.24 -0.31 -34.25
C ASP A 415 2.91 -1.02 -34.55
N CYS A 416 2.28 -1.60 -33.52
CA CYS A 416 1.00 -2.27 -33.67
C CYS A 416 -0.11 -1.24 -33.89
N TYR A 417 -0.07 -0.13 -33.16
CA TYR A 417 -0.98 0.98 -33.34
C TYR A 417 -0.85 1.61 -34.73
N ALA A 418 0.37 1.87 -35.20
CA ALA A 418 0.66 2.44 -36.51
C ALA A 418 0.07 1.62 -37.67
N ARG A 419 0.14 0.28 -37.56
CA ARG A 419 -0.37 -0.67 -38.56
C ARG A 419 -1.84 -1.07 -38.33
N TRP A 420 -2.48 -0.57 -37.27
CA TRP A 420 -3.84 -0.94 -36.95
C TRP A 420 -4.82 -0.35 -37.97
N GLU A 421 -5.58 -1.20 -38.66
CA GLU A 421 -6.52 -0.79 -39.71
C GLU A 421 -7.55 0.24 -39.22
N ARG A 422 -7.96 0.15 -37.95
CA ARG A 422 -8.92 1.08 -37.33
C ARG A 422 -8.27 2.36 -36.78
N ARG A 423 -6.93 2.49 -36.83
CA ARG A 423 -6.19 3.68 -36.32
C ARG A 423 -6.75 4.99 -36.84
N PRO A 424 -7.01 5.20 -38.15
CA PRO A 424 -7.48 6.51 -38.62
C PRO A 424 -8.84 6.91 -38.04
N GLN A 425 -9.76 5.94 -37.92
CA GLN A 425 -11.07 6.17 -37.29
C GLN A 425 -10.91 6.47 -35.80
N PHE A 426 -10.07 5.69 -35.11
CA PHE A 426 -9.80 5.86 -33.69
C PHE A 426 -9.15 7.22 -33.39
N ALA A 427 -8.09 7.58 -34.12
CA ALA A 427 -7.38 8.85 -33.98
C ALA A 427 -8.31 10.05 -34.17
N ARG A 428 -9.23 9.98 -35.15
CA ARG A 428 -10.22 11.03 -35.40
C ARG A 428 -11.22 11.20 -34.26
N LEU A 429 -11.73 10.09 -33.73
CA LEU A 429 -12.65 10.13 -32.58
C LEU A 429 -11.93 10.65 -31.32
N TYR A 430 -10.71 10.18 -31.07
CA TYR A 430 -9.88 10.66 -29.96
C TYR A 430 -9.62 12.17 -30.05
N PHE A 431 -9.29 12.67 -31.25
CA PHE A 431 -9.09 14.08 -31.52
C PHE A 431 -10.36 14.90 -31.24
N GLN A 432 -11.50 14.46 -31.77
CA GLN A 432 -12.79 15.14 -31.57
C GLN A 432 -13.21 15.18 -30.10
N ALA A 433 -12.98 14.10 -29.35
CA ALA A 433 -13.26 14.06 -27.92
C ALA A 433 -12.42 15.10 -27.15
N ASN A 434 -11.13 15.23 -27.48
CA ASN A 434 -10.26 16.22 -26.85
C ASN A 434 -10.61 17.66 -27.25
N VAL A 435 -10.98 17.92 -28.51
CA VAL A 435 -11.47 19.23 -28.95
C VAL A 435 -12.74 19.62 -28.18
N ALA A 436 -13.71 18.72 -28.07
CA ALA A 436 -14.93 18.96 -27.29
C ALA A 436 -14.62 19.21 -25.81
N ALA A 437 -13.64 18.51 -25.24
CA ALA A 437 -13.22 18.71 -23.86
C ALA A 437 -12.61 20.10 -23.61
N MET A 438 -11.95 20.70 -24.61
CA MET A 438 -11.35 22.03 -24.48
C MET A 438 -12.38 23.15 -24.35
N GLU A 439 -13.62 22.97 -24.82
CA GLU A 439 -14.69 23.96 -24.64
C GLU A 439 -15.00 24.24 -23.15
N HIS A 440 -14.62 23.31 -22.27
CA HIS A 440 -14.85 23.40 -20.83
C HIS A 440 -13.55 23.51 -20.01
N ASN A 441 -12.39 23.57 -20.68
CA ASN A 441 -11.08 23.62 -20.02
C ASN A 441 -10.67 25.06 -19.72
N GLN A 442 -10.57 25.42 -18.44
CA GLN A 442 -10.23 26.78 -18.00
C GLN A 442 -8.71 26.99 -17.80
N PHE A 443 -7.91 25.94 -17.95
CA PHE A 443 -6.46 25.95 -17.68
C PHE A 443 -5.62 26.06 -18.95
N TRP A 444 -6.13 25.52 -20.05
CA TRP A 444 -5.45 25.48 -21.33
C TRP A 444 -6.17 26.39 -22.31
N GLY A 445 -5.45 27.37 -22.85
CA GLY A 445 -5.96 28.19 -23.96
C GLY A 445 -5.67 27.51 -25.29
N VAL A 446 -6.59 27.64 -26.24
CA VAL A 446 -6.47 27.07 -27.58
C VAL A 446 -5.83 28.11 -28.50
N ALA A 447 -4.55 27.94 -28.81
CA ALA A 447 -3.83 28.80 -29.75
C ALA A 447 -4.21 28.47 -31.20
N ARG A 448 -4.48 27.19 -31.49
CA ARG A 448 -4.93 26.73 -32.80
C ARG A 448 -5.81 25.49 -32.68
N CYS A 449 -6.87 25.42 -33.48
CA CYS A 449 -7.63 24.20 -33.68
C CYS A 449 -8.16 24.14 -35.11
N ASP A 450 -7.73 23.15 -35.88
CA ASP A 450 -8.22 22.87 -37.22
C ASP A 450 -8.45 21.36 -37.44
N ASP A 451 -8.69 20.94 -38.68
CA ASP A 451 -8.96 19.53 -39.02
C ASP A 451 -7.72 18.64 -38.95
N ARG A 452 -6.54 19.17 -38.66
CA ARG A 452 -5.28 18.43 -38.59
C ARG A 452 -4.67 18.46 -37.21
N VAL A 453 -4.87 19.54 -36.45
CA VAL A 453 -4.17 19.75 -35.19
C VAL A 453 -4.97 20.59 -34.19
N MET A 454 -4.73 20.32 -32.92
CA MET A 454 -5.11 21.18 -31.81
C MET A 454 -3.83 21.53 -31.04
N LEU A 455 -3.54 22.82 -30.94
CA LEU A 455 -2.40 23.38 -30.24
C LEU A 455 -2.91 24.21 -29.08
N THR A 456 -2.57 23.78 -27.88
CA THR A 456 -3.02 24.39 -26.63
C THR A 456 -1.82 24.83 -25.80
N ILE A 457 -2.00 25.87 -25.00
CA ILE A 457 -0.95 26.39 -24.11
C ILE A 457 -1.51 26.53 -22.70
N ASN A 458 -0.73 26.12 -21.70
CA ASN A 458 -1.00 26.39 -20.29
C ASN A 458 -0.05 27.49 -19.80
N PRO A 459 -0.53 28.73 -19.62
CA PRO A 459 0.29 29.83 -19.13
C PRO A 459 0.35 29.92 -17.59
N GLY A 460 -0.24 28.96 -16.86
CA GLY A 460 -0.23 28.93 -15.40
C GLY A 460 1.19 28.92 -14.83
N GLN A 461 1.38 29.55 -13.66
CA GLN A 461 2.70 29.85 -13.07
C GLN A 461 3.56 28.62 -12.70
N TYR A 462 3.02 27.40 -12.76
CA TYR A 462 3.69 26.20 -12.26
C TYR A 462 4.11 25.19 -13.35
N VAL A 463 3.43 25.15 -14.51
CA VAL A 463 3.77 24.23 -15.63
C VAL A 463 3.50 24.95 -16.95
N ARG A 464 4.52 25.61 -17.51
CA ARG A 464 4.44 26.35 -18.77
C ARG A 464 4.70 25.40 -19.94
N GLU A 465 3.65 24.80 -20.47
CA GLU A 465 3.73 23.83 -21.56
C GLU A 465 2.82 24.19 -22.74
N ILE A 466 3.28 23.87 -23.94
CA ILE A 466 2.49 23.81 -25.17
C ILE A 466 2.20 22.34 -25.46
N GLU A 467 0.94 22.02 -25.66
CA GLU A 467 0.48 20.70 -26.06
C GLU A 467 0.04 20.69 -27.52
N VAL A 468 0.52 19.69 -28.26
CA VAL A 468 0.18 19.47 -29.67
C VAL A 468 -0.52 18.13 -29.80
N LEU A 469 -1.79 18.14 -30.17
CA LEU A 469 -2.58 16.95 -30.46
C LEU A 469 -2.80 16.82 -31.97
N LEU A 470 -2.38 15.70 -32.55
CA LEU A 470 -2.51 15.43 -33.99
C LEU A 470 -3.77 14.62 -34.29
N ALA A 471 -4.58 15.10 -35.25
CA ALA A 471 -5.83 14.43 -35.63
C ALA A 471 -5.62 13.14 -36.44
N GLU A 472 -4.51 13.04 -37.17
CA GLU A 472 -4.19 11.89 -38.02
C GLU A 472 -3.71 10.68 -37.22
N THR A 473 -2.95 10.91 -36.16
CA THR A 473 -2.33 9.87 -35.33
C THR A 473 -3.03 9.71 -33.99
N GLY A 474 -3.78 10.71 -33.52
CA GLY A 474 -4.34 10.73 -32.16
C GLY A 474 -3.24 10.78 -31.10
N SER A 475 -2.03 11.24 -31.43
CA SER A 475 -0.92 11.40 -30.50
C SER A 475 -0.84 12.83 -29.97
N ALA A 476 -0.43 12.97 -28.71
CA ALA A 476 -0.29 14.24 -28.02
C ALA A 476 1.15 14.42 -27.52
N PHE A 477 1.72 15.59 -27.77
CA PHE A 477 3.08 15.96 -27.38
C PHE A 477 3.04 17.16 -26.45
N ARG A 478 3.90 17.19 -25.44
CA ARG A 478 4.08 18.33 -24.54
C ARG A 478 5.47 18.90 -24.71
N ILE A 479 5.55 20.20 -24.83
CA ILE A 479 6.76 20.96 -25.11
C ILE A 479 6.82 22.06 -24.05
N SER A 480 7.96 22.22 -23.38
CA SER A 480 8.14 23.38 -22.52
C SER A 480 7.99 24.64 -23.36
N VAL A 481 7.32 25.66 -22.83
CA VAL A 481 7.21 26.97 -23.49
C VAL A 481 8.60 27.53 -23.81
N ASP A 482 9.59 27.28 -22.95
CA ASP A 482 10.97 27.75 -23.13
C ASP A 482 11.70 27.02 -24.28
N ASP A 483 11.26 25.80 -24.63
CA ASP A 483 11.86 24.96 -25.67
C ASP A 483 11.15 25.11 -27.03
N TRP A 484 10.12 25.95 -27.14
CA TRP A 484 9.27 26.05 -28.34
C TRP A 484 10.06 26.39 -29.62
N GLN A 485 11.03 27.30 -29.51
CA GLN A 485 11.86 27.72 -30.65
C GLN A 485 12.77 26.59 -31.11
N ASP A 486 13.44 25.91 -30.18
CA ASP A 486 14.32 24.77 -30.46
C ASP A 486 13.52 23.61 -31.06
N TRP A 487 12.29 23.41 -30.57
CA TRP A 487 11.34 22.45 -31.11
C TRP A 487 11.05 22.79 -32.58
N LEU A 488 10.59 24.01 -32.90
CA LEU A 488 10.37 24.46 -34.28
C LEU A 488 11.59 24.25 -35.18
N ASP A 489 12.80 24.45 -34.68
CA ASP A 489 14.02 24.40 -35.48
C ASP A 489 14.59 23.01 -35.77
N GLY A 490 14.03 21.94 -35.19
CA GLY A 490 14.44 20.59 -35.55
C GLY A 490 14.62 19.62 -34.40
N GLU A 491 14.55 20.08 -33.15
CA GLU A 491 14.93 19.29 -31.97
C GLU A 491 13.78 18.43 -31.40
N TRP A 492 13.03 17.73 -32.26
CA TRP A 492 11.87 16.90 -31.90
C TRP A 492 12.21 15.55 -31.22
N TYR A 493 13.48 15.32 -30.87
CA TYR A 493 14.09 13.98 -30.87
C TYR A 493 13.61 13.02 -29.76
N GLU A 494 13.02 13.52 -28.66
CA GLU A 494 12.57 12.67 -27.55
C GLU A 494 11.04 12.45 -27.50
N GLY A 495 10.26 13.39 -28.01
CA GLY A 495 8.79 13.37 -27.96
C GLY A 495 8.13 12.60 -29.11
N CYS A 496 8.75 12.58 -30.29
CA CYS A 496 8.18 11.98 -31.51
C CYS A 496 8.86 10.65 -31.83
N ARG A 497 8.25 9.55 -31.38
CA ARG A 497 8.87 8.22 -31.29
C ARG A 497 8.69 7.38 -32.55
N HIS A 498 7.72 7.69 -33.42
CA HIS A 498 7.40 6.86 -34.59
C HIS A 498 7.29 7.66 -35.91
N GLU A 499 7.63 7.05 -37.06
CA GLU A 499 7.68 7.70 -38.39
C GLU A 499 6.35 8.36 -38.79
N VAL A 500 5.23 7.67 -38.55
CA VAL A 500 3.87 8.15 -38.80
C VAL A 500 3.56 9.47 -38.07
N GLU A 501 4.11 9.68 -36.87
CA GLU A 501 3.96 10.95 -36.15
C GLU A 501 4.78 12.06 -36.82
N ARG A 502 6.00 11.74 -37.28
CA ARG A 502 6.89 12.69 -37.95
C ARG A 502 6.30 13.17 -39.27
N GLU A 503 5.72 12.27 -40.06
CA GLU A 503 5.07 12.58 -41.33
C GLU A 503 3.87 13.52 -41.14
N ALA A 504 3.04 13.26 -40.11
CA ALA A 504 1.89 14.10 -39.80
C ALA A 504 2.32 15.49 -39.29
N LEU A 505 3.41 15.57 -38.53
CA LEU A 505 3.88 16.79 -37.90
C LEU A 505 4.66 17.72 -38.85
N ALA A 506 5.57 17.17 -39.67
CA ALA A 506 6.47 17.94 -40.54
C ALA A 506 5.82 19.11 -41.32
N PRO A 507 4.68 18.94 -42.02
CA PRO A 507 4.04 20.04 -42.72
C PRO A 507 3.43 21.12 -41.80
N LEU A 508 3.06 20.78 -40.56
CA LEU A 508 2.49 21.73 -39.59
C LEU A 508 3.58 22.66 -39.05
N ILE A 509 4.77 22.11 -38.80
CA ILE A 509 5.92 22.87 -38.29
C ILE A 509 6.32 23.99 -39.23
N ALA A 510 6.39 23.69 -40.53
CA ALA A 510 6.74 24.67 -41.53
C ALA A 510 5.77 25.87 -41.50
N ALA A 511 4.47 25.62 -41.29
CA ALA A 511 3.48 26.67 -41.15
C ALA A 511 3.65 27.46 -39.82
N TRP A 512 3.91 26.77 -38.71
CA TRP A 512 4.04 27.42 -37.40
C TRP A 512 5.29 28.28 -37.26
N LYS A 513 6.37 28.00 -38.00
CA LYS A 513 7.53 28.91 -38.08
C LYS A 513 7.15 30.30 -38.57
N GLU A 514 6.13 30.41 -39.41
CA GLU A 514 5.64 31.67 -39.94
C GLU A 514 4.51 32.25 -39.06
N GLU A 515 3.60 31.40 -38.60
CA GLU A 515 2.36 31.81 -37.92
C GLU A 515 2.51 31.98 -36.40
N LEU A 516 3.36 31.18 -35.76
CA LEU A 516 3.56 31.10 -34.30
C LEU A 516 5.06 31.05 -33.95
N PRO A 517 5.86 32.04 -34.40
CA PRO A 517 7.31 31.97 -34.35
C PRO A 517 7.88 32.01 -32.93
N THR A 518 7.12 32.50 -31.94
CA THR A 518 7.57 32.60 -30.55
C THR A 518 6.50 32.09 -29.58
N PRO A 519 6.87 31.69 -28.35
CA PRO A 519 5.90 31.27 -27.37
C PRO A 519 4.88 32.36 -26.98
N GLU A 520 5.28 33.64 -27.05
CA GLU A 520 4.39 34.78 -26.83
C GLU A 520 3.32 34.85 -27.93
N ALA A 521 3.68 34.56 -29.18
CA ALA A 521 2.71 34.48 -30.28
C ALA A 521 1.69 33.35 -30.06
N VAL A 522 2.12 32.21 -29.49
CA VAL A 522 1.24 31.11 -29.08
C VAL A 522 0.30 31.55 -27.95
N ALA A 523 0.82 32.25 -26.93
CA ALA A 523 0.01 32.77 -25.84
C ALA A 523 -1.01 33.82 -26.31
N GLU A 524 -0.60 34.74 -27.17
CA GLU A 524 -1.45 35.81 -27.71
C GLU A 524 -2.60 35.24 -28.54
N THR A 525 -2.31 34.27 -29.42
CA THR A 525 -3.33 33.58 -30.22
C THR A 525 -4.29 32.75 -29.37
N ALA A 526 -3.83 32.22 -28.25
CA ALA A 526 -4.69 31.57 -27.24
C ALA A 526 -5.49 32.56 -26.36
N GLY A 527 -5.34 33.87 -26.58
CA GLY A 527 -6.10 34.90 -25.88
C GLY A 527 -5.43 35.45 -24.61
N TYR A 528 -4.14 35.20 -24.40
CA TYR A 528 -3.37 35.74 -23.26
C TYR A 528 -2.50 36.93 -23.72
N ARG A 529 -2.67 38.11 -23.13
CA ARG A 529 -1.90 39.33 -23.45
C ARG A 529 -0.90 39.68 -22.35
N ASP A 530 0.26 40.21 -22.74
CA ASP A 530 1.25 40.78 -21.83
C ASP A 530 0.66 41.98 -21.06
N GLY A 531 0.74 41.92 -19.72
CA GLY A 531 0.31 43.01 -18.83
C GLY A 531 -1.14 42.93 -18.29
N GLU A 532 -1.92 41.92 -18.69
CA GLU A 532 -3.23 41.58 -18.06
C GLU A 532 -3.14 40.32 -17.17
N GLN A 533 -1.95 39.93 -16.75
CA GLN A 533 -1.82 39.29 -15.44
C GLN A 533 -1.91 40.40 -14.40
N GLU A 534 -3.14 40.83 -14.08
CA GLU A 534 -3.37 41.07 -12.67
C GLU A 534 -2.83 39.81 -11.97
N GLU A 535 -2.03 39.98 -10.91
CA GLU A 535 -1.99 38.99 -9.83
C GLU A 535 -3.41 38.86 -9.25
N VAL A 536 -4.37 38.44 -10.07
CA VAL A 536 -5.52 37.75 -9.55
C VAL A 536 -4.92 36.44 -9.13
N ASP A 537 -4.71 36.32 -7.82
CA ASP A 537 -4.57 35.05 -7.15
C ASP A 537 -5.79 34.20 -7.52
N ARG A 538 -5.70 33.52 -8.68
CA ARG A 538 -6.68 32.55 -9.18
C ARG A 538 -6.33 31.16 -8.68
N SER A 539 -5.37 31.02 -7.75
CA SER A 539 -5.10 29.78 -7.02
C SER A 539 -6.40 29.13 -6.56
N PRO A 540 -7.36 29.87 -5.94
CA PRO A 540 -8.59 29.24 -5.47
C PRO A 540 -9.50 28.80 -6.61
N ALA A 541 -9.56 29.54 -7.73
CA ALA A 541 -10.43 29.18 -8.85
C ALA A 541 -9.90 27.97 -9.62
N VAL A 542 -8.57 27.88 -9.79
CA VAL A 542 -7.90 26.82 -10.54
C VAL A 542 -7.86 25.50 -9.76
N GLU A 543 -7.60 25.58 -8.46
CA GLU A 543 -7.81 24.46 -7.53
C GLU A 543 -9.28 24.04 -7.53
N ARG A 544 -10.22 25.00 -7.44
CA ARG A 544 -11.66 24.71 -7.39
C ARG A 544 -12.17 24.02 -8.65
N ILE A 545 -11.71 24.37 -9.85
CA ILE A 545 -12.14 23.72 -11.11
C ILE A 545 -11.49 22.34 -11.28
N SER A 546 -10.22 22.19 -10.89
CA SER A 546 -9.54 20.89 -10.88
C SER A 546 -10.22 19.93 -9.90
N TYR A 547 -10.65 20.47 -8.76
CA TYR A 547 -11.42 19.79 -7.74
C TYR A 547 -12.82 19.40 -8.21
N GLU A 548 -13.55 20.29 -8.91
CA GLU A 548 -14.85 19.97 -9.51
C GLU A 548 -14.74 18.84 -10.54
N PHE A 549 -13.72 18.89 -11.42
CA PHE A 549 -13.48 17.84 -12.42
C PHE A 549 -13.06 16.51 -11.76
N ALA A 550 -12.27 16.57 -10.70
CA ALA A 550 -11.90 15.40 -9.92
C ALA A 550 -13.14 14.80 -9.22
N CYS A 551 -14.04 15.61 -8.66
CA CYS A 551 -15.32 15.16 -8.08
C CYS A 551 -16.23 14.45 -9.08
N GLU A 552 -16.39 14.99 -10.29
CA GLU A 552 -17.21 14.35 -11.33
C GLU A 552 -16.62 13.00 -11.77
N ASN A 553 -15.30 12.88 -11.87
CA ASN A 553 -14.64 11.61 -12.19
C ASN A 553 -14.75 10.61 -11.04
N LEU A 554 -14.66 11.08 -9.80
CA LEU A 554 -14.85 10.27 -8.60
C LEU A 554 -16.27 9.72 -8.54
N ALA A 555 -17.27 10.56 -8.84
CA ALA A 555 -18.68 10.19 -8.90
C ALA A 555 -18.94 9.07 -9.92
N LYS A 556 -18.38 9.21 -11.13
CA LYS A 556 -18.46 8.19 -12.18
C LYS A 556 -17.80 6.89 -11.75
N ARG A 557 -16.60 6.94 -11.16
CA ARG A 557 -15.89 5.75 -10.66
C ARG A 557 -16.66 5.04 -9.55
N ALA A 558 -17.26 5.78 -8.62
CA ALA A 558 -18.07 5.22 -7.56
C ALA A 558 -19.34 4.53 -8.09
N ALA A 559 -19.99 5.12 -9.11
CA ALA A 559 -21.14 4.50 -9.77
C ALA A 559 -20.78 3.22 -10.56
N ASP A 560 -19.63 3.21 -11.24
CA ASP A 560 -19.23 2.12 -12.14
C ASP A 560 -18.54 0.94 -11.45
N LYS A 561 -17.67 1.22 -10.46
CA LYS A 561 -16.80 0.20 -9.83
C LYS A 561 -17.10 -0.04 -8.35
N GLY A 562 -18.00 0.75 -7.77
CA GLY A 562 -18.19 0.82 -6.32
C GLY A 562 -16.98 1.45 -5.64
N MET A 563 -17.24 2.23 -4.60
CA MET A 563 -16.18 2.90 -3.85
C MET A 563 -16.54 2.91 -2.38
N ALA A 564 -15.55 2.63 -1.53
CA ALA A 564 -15.69 2.80 -0.09
C ALA A 564 -15.78 4.29 0.25
N CYS A 565 -16.76 4.68 1.05
CA CYS A 565 -16.85 6.05 1.53
C CYS A 565 -15.65 6.30 2.45
N PRO A 566 -14.87 7.38 2.25
CA PRO A 566 -13.68 7.64 3.06
C PRO A 566 -13.98 7.94 4.53
N HIS A 567 -15.25 8.24 4.86
CA HIS A 567 -15.67 8.49 6.23
C HIS A 567 -16.27 7.29 6.97
N CYS A 568 -16.84 6.32 6.26
CA CYS A 568 -17.54 5.19 6.91
C CYS A 568 -17.15 3.81 6.38
N GLY A 569 -16.29 3.73 5.37
CA GLY A 569 -15.81 2.47 4.78
C GLY A 569 -16.87 1.71 3.97
N GLU A 570 -18.12 2.18 3.93
CA GLU A 570 -19.20 1.48 3.25
C GLU A 570 -19.00 1.51 1.73
N PHE A 571 -18.93 0.33 1.13
CA PHE A 571 -18.84 0.14 -0.31
C PHE A 571 -20.24 0.27 -0.92
N SER A 572 -20.46 1.33 -1.67
CA SER A 572 -21.77 1.59 -2.29
C SER A 572 -21.61 2.21 -3.67
N ASN A 573 -22.62 2.02 -4.53
CA ASN A 573 -22.75 2.71 -5.82
C ASN A 573 -23.72 3.90 -5.72
N ASP A 574 -24.34 4.11 -4.55
CA ASP A 574 -25.46 5.04 -4.32
C ASP A 574 -25.02 6.39 -3.70
N TYR A 575 -23.94 6.98 -4.22
CA TYR A 575 -23.55 8.35 -3.86
C TYR A 575 -24.43 9.37 -4.61
N GLU A 576 -24.88 10.40 -3.90
CA GLU A 576 -25.63 11.50 -4.51
C GLU A 576 -24.67 12.65 -4.81
N TYR A 577 -24.49 12.99 -6.08
CA TYR A 577 -23.73 14.18 -6.46
C TYR A 577 -24.54 15.44 -6.10
N ARG A 578 -23.97 16.31 -5.27
CA ARG A 578 -24.61 17.59 -4.93
C ARG A 578 -23.69 18.75 -5.25
N ARG A 579 -24.24 19.70 -6.00
CA ARG A 579 -23.62 21.00 -6.25
C ARG A 579 -24.15 21.95 -5.19
N VAL A 580 -23.31 22.38 -4.25
CA VAL A 580 -23.74 23.27 -3.17
C VAL A 580 -23.76 24.70 -3.67
N GLU A 581 -24.96 25.29 -3.82
CA GLU A 581 -25.13 26.69 -4.20
C GLU A 581 -25.23 27.58 -2.94
N SER A 582 -24.18 28.39 -2.67
CA SER A 582 -24.12 29.60 -1.79
C SER A 582 -23.73 29.41 -0.30
N VAL A 583 -23.15 30.35 0.49
CA VAL A 583 -22.55 31.71 0.34
C VAL A 583 -21.32 31.77 1.29
N SER A 584 -20.09 31.66 0.77
CA SER A 584 -18.88 32.16 1.44
C SER A 584 -18.02 32.89 0.41
N LEU A 585 -16.98 33.61 0.85
CA LEU A 585 -16.05 34.34 -0.01
C LEU A 585 -15.33 33.44 -1.05
N ASP A 586 -15.44 32.11 -0.93
CA ASP A 586 -14.75 31.11 -1.76
C ASP A 586 -15.63 30.49 -2.87
N GLY A 587 -16.93 30.82 -2.91
CA GLY A 587 -17.87 30.34 -3.94
C GLY A 587 -18.28 28.86 -3.80
N PRO A 588 -19.08 28.32 -4.75
CA PRO A 588 -19.65 26.97 -4.65
C PRO A 588 -18.57 25.88 -4.86
N GLN A 589 -18.63 24.80 -4.06
CA GLN A 589 -17.82 23.58 -4.21
C GLN A 589 -18.74 22.39 -4.53
N SER A 590 -18.31 21.53 -5.45
CA SER A 590 -19.02 20.30 -5.82
C SER A 590 -18.51 19.13 -4.96
N CYS A 591 -19.40 18.30 -4.41
CA CYS A 591 -19.05 17.20 -3.49
C CYS A 591 -19.90 15.93 -3.74
N LEU A 592 -19.42 14.80 -3.25
CA LEU A 592 -20.17 13.55 -3.19
C LEU A 592 -20.83 13.38 -1.82
N PHE A 593 -22.13 13.14 -1.79
CA PHE A 593 -22.87 12.86 -0.56
C PHE A 593 -23.03 11.36 -0.37
N CYS A 594 -22.46 10.82 0.71
CA CYS A 594 -22.69 9.44 1.11
C CYS A 594 -24.05 9.32 1.78
N LYS A 595 -24.97 8.54 1.21
CA LYS A 595 -26.31 8.34 1.79
C LYS A 595 -26.31 7.56 3.09
N ALA A 596 -25.26 6.78 3.38
CA ALA A 596 -25.20 5.95 4.58
C ALA A 596 -24.75 6.72 5.82
N CYS A 597 -23.74 7.59 5.69
CA CYS A 597 -23.25 8.41 6.79
C CYS A 597 -23.69 9.88 6.72
N GLU A 598 -24.42 10.25 5.67
CA GLU A 598 -24.94 11.59 5.41
C GLU A 598 -23.87 12.69 5.39
N LYS A 599 -22.62 12.33 5.03
CA LYS A 599 -21.50 13.27 4.90
C LYS A 599 -21.15 13.54 3.46
N GLU A 600 -20.69 14.76 3.22
CA GLU A 600 -20.13 15.22 1.95
C GLU A 600 -18.62 14.99 1.96
N PHE A 601 -18.08 14.53 0.83
CA PHE A 601 -16.64 14.37 0.66
C PHE A 601 -16.20 14.72 -0.78
N GLY A 602 -14.94 15.07 -0.94
CA GLY A 602 -14.33 15.40 -2.23
C GLY A 602 -13.14 14.51 -2.62
N PRO A 603 -12.40 14.85 -3.68
CA PRO A 603 -11.37 14.01 -4.29
C PRO A 603 -10.12 13.91 -3.43
N ASP A 604 -9.84 14.91 -2.60
CA ASP A 604 -8.70 14.90 -1.69
C ASP A 604 -8.91 13.93 -0.52
N GLU A 605 -10.15 13.47 -0.30
CA GLU A 605 -10.51 12.56 0.79
C GLU A 605 -10.60 11.10 0.33
N VAL A 606 -10.58 10.82 -0.98
CA VAL A 606 -10.69 9.49 -1.60
C VAL A 606 -9.36 9.05 -2.19
#